data_AF-A0A966B440-F1
#
_entry.id   AF-A0A966B440-F1
#
_cell.length_a   1.000
_cell.length_b   1.000
_cell.length_c   1.000
_cell.angle_alpha   90.00
_cell.angle_beta   90.00
_cell.angle_gamma   90.00
#
_symmetry.space_group_name_H-M   'P 1'
#
loop_
_entity.id
_entity.type
_entity.pdbx_description
1 polymer ?
#
loop_
_entity_poly.entity_id
_entity_poly.type
_entity_poly.pdbx_seq_one_letter_code
_entity_poly.pdbx_strand_id
1 'polypeptide(L)'
;MAEWHSTYQSVWSDFDQDGDPDVYICNDFAPDHLYRNEGPRSSSDDPRFVDVTKELAGDSMQGFGMGASWGDYDRDGKLDLYVSNMFSKAGRRITRSIEGLDPRVPYSAQGNLLFRNESFGFEQVAGVKAESVNVAKVGWAYGAQFVDVDNDGWLDIYSASGFYTAPEQISTENDL
;
A
#
# COMPACT_ATOMS: atom_id res chain seq x y z
N MET A 1 -12.04 14.08 18.04
CA MET A 1 -11.30 15.29 17.62
C MET A 1 -10.99 15.12 16.15
N ALA A 2 -10.95 16.20 15.36
CA ALA A 2 -10.47 16.10 13.98
C ALA A 2 -8.96 15.81 14.02
N GLU A 3 -8.53 14.78 13.31
CA GLU A 3 -7.12 14.48 13.09
C GLU A 3 -6.72 15.00 11.70
N TRP A 4 -5.53 15.58 11.60
CA TRP A 4 -4.97 16.08 10.35
C TRP A 4 -3.81 15.17 9.97
N HIS A 5 -3.90 14.56 8.79
CA HIS A 5 -2.86 13.67 8.26
C HIS A 5 -2.19 14.30 7.04
N SER A 6 -0.95 13.92 6.77
CA SER A 6 -0.25 14.30 5.54
C SER A 6 -0.62 13.32 4.45
N THR A 7 -1.72 13.56 3.75
CA THR A 7 -2.21 12.72 2.66
C THR A 7 -1.47 13.02 1.36
N TYR A 8 -0.95 12.00 0.68
CA TYR A 8 -0.26 12.17 -0.61
C TYR A 8 -1.10 11.76 -1.81
N GLN A 9 -1.92 10.71 -1.68
CA GLN A 9 -2.81 10.27 -2.74
C GLN A 9 -4.10 9.70 -2.17
N SER A 10 -5.20 9.90 -2.91
CA SER A 10 -6.41 9.10 -2.79
C SER A 10 -6.66 8.37 -4.11
N VAL A 11 -7.15 7.13 -4.02
CA VAL A 11 -7.52 6.31 -5.18
C VAL A 11 -8.92 5.75 -4.98
N TRP A 12 -9.74 5.86 -6.02
CA TRP A 12 -11.13 5.45 -6.03
C TRP A 12 -11.30 4.13 -6.77
N SER A 13 -12.13 3.24 -6.25
CA SER A 13 -12.50 1.96 -6.86
C SER A 13 -13.79 1.44 -6.24
N ASP A 14 -14.53 0.61 -6.95
CA ASP A 14 -15.57 -0.24 -6.35
C ASP A 14 -14.90 -1.56 -5.94
N PHE A 15 -14.35 -1.64 -4.72
CA PHE A 15 -13.49 -2.78 -4.34
C PHE A 15 -14.30 -4.00 -3.89
N ASP A 16 -15.54 -3.79 -3.42
CA ASP A 16 -16.44 -4.87 -2.98
C ASP A 16 -17.55 -5.21 -3.99
N GLN A 17 -17.57 -4.52 -5.14
CA GLN A 17 -18.45 -4.76 -6.29
C GLN A 17 -19.93 -4.51 -5.98
N ASP A 18 -20.21 -3.58 -5.06
CA ASP A 18 -21.58 -3.19 -4.73
C ASP A 18 -22.16 -2.12 -5.67
N GLY A 19 -21.32 -1.56 -6.54
CA GLY A 19 -21.70 -0.63 -7.58
C GLY A 19 -21.54 0.85 -7.18
N ASP A 20 -21.02 1.14 -5.98
CA ASP A 20 -20.58 2.48 -5.62
C ASP A 20 -19.06 2.60 -5.40
N PRO A 21 -18.46 3.76 -5.74
CA PRO A 21 -17.02 3.91 -5.63
C PRO A 21 -16.62 4.19 -4.18
N ASP A 22 -15.72 3.34 -3.68
CA ASP A 22 -14.97 3.47 -2.42
C ASP A 22 -13.72 4.31 -2.61
N VAL A 23 -13.06 4.65 -1.49
CA VAL A 23 -11.81 5.41 -1.52
C VAL A 23 -10.78 4.86 -0.54
N TYR A 24 -9.58 4.61 -1.05
CA TYR A 24 -8.38 4.42 -0.24
C TYR A 24 -7.55 5.71 -0.21
N ILE A 25 -7.00 6.02 0.97
CA ILE A 25 -6.23 7.22 1.26
C ILE A 25 -4.89 6.81 1.85
N CYS A 26 -3.80 7.21 1.20
CA CYS A 26 -2.45 6.95 1.69
C CYS A 26 -1.89 8.18 2.43
N ASN A 27 -1.34 7.94 3.62
CA ASN A 27 -0.91 8.97 4.55
C ASN A 27 0.56 8.79 4.94
N ASP A 28 1.30 9.89 4.96
CA ASP A 28 2.66 9.94 5.48
C ASP A 28 2.65 10.11 7.00
N PHE A 29 3.46 9.32 7.71
CA PHE A 29 3.56 9.28 9.19
C PHE A 29 2.22 9.13 9.97
N ALA A 30 1.14 8.68 9.33
CA ALA A 30 -0.15 8.36 9.94
C ALA A 30 -0.77 7.13 9.25
N PRO A 31 -1.67 6.37 9.90
CA PRO A 31 -2.33 5.21 9.27
C PRO A 31 -3.01 5.56 7.95
N ASP A 32 -2.99 4.63 7.01
CA ASP A 32 -3.79 4.75 5.79
C ASP A 32 -5.25 4.44 6.11
N HIS A 33 -6.16 4.84 5.24
CA HIS A 33 -7.59 4.59 5.42
C HIS A 33 -8.23 4.01 4.16
N LEU A 34 -9.00 2.93 4.33
CA LEU A 34 -9.94 2.42 3.35
C LEU A 34 -11.36 2.76 3.81
N TYR A 35 -12.04 3.61 3.06
CA TYR A 35 -13.42 3.99 3.29
C TYR A 35 -14.32 3.30 2.29
N ARG A 36 -15.23 2.46 2.78
CA ARG A 36 -16.32 1.92 1.98
C ARG A 36 -17.43 2.95 1.86
N ASN A 37 -17.89 3.18 0.63
CA ASN A 37 -19.10 3.93 0.38
C ASN A 37 -20.31 3.01 0.61
N GLU A 38 -21.32 3.48 1.33
CA GLU A 38 -22.51 2.69 1.65
C GLU A 38 -23.74 3.25 0.95
N GLY A 39 -23.51 3.98 -0.14
CA GLY A 39 -24.48 4.80 -0.84
C GLY A 39 -25.24 5.79 0.06
N PRO A 40 -26.28 6.42 -0.50
CA PRO A 40 -27.18 7.28 0.23
C PRO A 40 -28.33 6.47 0.86
N ARG A 41 -28.82 6.85 2.04
CA ARG A 41 -29.96 6.17 2.72
C ARG A 41 -31.33 6.47 2.10
N SER A 42 -31.39 7.53 1.30
CA SER A 42 -32.55 8.02 0.57
C SER A 42 -32.05 8.69 -0.71
N SER A 43 -32.90 8.85 -1.73
CA SER A 43 -32.53 9.53 -2.98
C SER A 43 -32.14 11.00 -2.81
N SER A 44 -32.35 11.57 -1.63
CA SER A 44 -32.04 12.96 -1.26
C SER A 44 -30.75 13.11 -0.45
N ASP A 45 -30.14 12.01 -0.01
CA ASP A 45 -29.03 12.05 0.95
C ASP A 45 -27.68 11.99 0.22
N ASP A 46 -26.65 12.57 0.83
CA ASP A 46 -25.27 12.37 0.37
C ASP A 46 -24.81 10.93 0.69
N PRO A 47 -23.87 10.37 -0.09
CA PRO A 47 -23.27 9.07 0.21
C PRO A 47 -22.56 9.07 1.56
N ARG A 48 -22.63 7.93 2.26
CA ARG A 48 -22.00 7.77 3.58
C ARG A 48 -20.78 6.87 3.47
N PHE A 49 -19.63 7.39 3.88
CA PHE A 49 -18.39 6.64 3.97
C PHE A 49 -18.17 6.06 5.36
N VAL A 50 -17.74 4.80 5.43
CA VAL A 50 -17.41 4.08 6.66
C VAL A 50 -15.95 3.62 6.59
N ASP A 51 -15.15 3.93 7.61
CA ASP A 51 -13.79 3.41 7.71
C ASP A 51 -13.83 1.90 8.01
N VAL A 52 -13.40 1.11 7.04
CA VAL A 52 -13.35 -0.36 7.10
C VAL A 52 -11.92 -0.89 7.18
N THR A 53 -10.92 -0.01 7.34
CA THR A 53 -9.50 -0.35 7.32
C THR A 53 -9.16 -1.45 8.32
N LYS A 54 -9.58 -1.27 9.58
CA LYS A 54 -9.28 -2.24 10.64
C LYS A 54 -10.07 -3.53 10.49
N GLU A 55 -11.29 -3.44 9.95
CA GLU A 55 -12.15 -4.60 9.70
C GLU A 55 -11.53 -5.49 8.62
N LEU A 56 -11.10 -4.91 7.51
CA LEU A 56 -10.66 -5.66 6.33
C LEU A 56 -9.17 -5.96 6.32
N ALA A 57 -8.33 -5.09 6.87
CA ALA A 57 -6.87 -5.22 6.80
C ALA A 57 -6.19 -5.38 8.18
N GLY A 58 -6.95 -5.34 9.28
CA GLY A 58 -6.38 -5.39 10.63
C GLY A 58 -5.35 -4.28 10.87
N ASP A 59 -4.15 -4.66 11.33
CA ASP A 59 -3.04 -3.73 11.56
C ASP A 59 -2.02 -3.72 10.40
N SER A 60 -2.41 -4.13 9.19
CA SER A 60 -1.47 -4.23 8.05
C SER A 60 -1.31 -2.93 7.24
N MET A 61 -2.21 -1.96 7.39
CA MET A 61 -2.18 -0.64 6.75
C MET A 61 -1.75 0.47 7.73
N GLN A 62 -0.47 0.48 8.10
CA GLN A 62 0.03 1.34 9.20
C GLN A 62 0.56 2.71 8.74
N GLY A 63 0.39 3.08 7.47
CA GLY A 63 0.79 4.39 6.95
C GLY A 63 2.06 4.40 6.10
N PHE A 64 2.72 5.56 6.03
CA PHE A 64 3.90 5.83 5.19
C PHE A 64 3.64 5.68 3.69
N GLY A 65 2.36 5.58 3.33
CA GLY A 65 1.89 5.46 1.96
C GLY A 65 2.21 6.70 1.16
N MET A 66 2.99 6.52 0.11
CA MET A 66 3.41 7.59 -0.80
C MET A 66 2.54 7.69 -2.04
N GLY A 67 1.98 6.55 -2.47
CA GLY A 67 1.06 6.45 -3.58
C GLY A 67 0.43 5.07 -3.63
N ALA A 68 -0.65 4.92 -4.36
CA ALA A 68 -1.42 3.69 -4.45
C ALA A 68 -2.02 3.47 -5.83
N SER A 69 -2.34 2.21 -6.13
CA SER A 69 -3.04 1.81 -7.36
C SER A 69 -3.87 0.55 -7.15
N TRP A 70 -5.03 0.52 -7.78
CA TRP A 70 -5.91 -0.65 -7.83
C TRP A 70 -5.68 -1.46 -9.11
N GLY A 71 -5.75 -2.79 -9.01
CA GLY A 71 -5.70 -3.69 -10.17
C GLY A 71 -5.92 -5.15 -9.77
N ASP A 72 -6.58 -5.92 -10.62
CA ASP A 72 -6.80 -7.36 -10.44
C ASP A 72 -5.58 -8.13 -10.98
N TYR A 73 -4.55 -8.28 -10.14
CA TYR A 73 -3.24 -8.80 -10.61
C TYR A 73 -3.23 -10.33 -10.73
N ASP A 74 -4.12 -11.02 -10.04
CA ASP A 74 -4.22 -12.48 -10.06
C ASP A 74 -5.43 -13.02 -10.84
N ARG A 75 -6.25 -12.12 -11.41
CA ARG A 75 -7.40 -12.40 -12.27
C ARG A 75 -8.51 -13.16 -11.56
N ASP A 76 -8.69 -12.91 -10.27
CA ASP A 76 -9.80 -13.47 -9.51
C ASP A 76 -11.10 -12.65 -9.66
N GLY A 77 -11.03 -11.53 -10.37
CA GLY A 77 -12.14 -10.62 -10.62
C GLY A 77 -12.35 -9.60 -9.52
N LYS A 78 -11.45 -9.48 -8.55
CA LYS A 78 -11.48 -8.47 -7.48
C LYS A 78 -10.29 -7.53 -7.61
N LEU A 79 -10.49 -6.27 -7.23
CA LEU A 79 -9.44 -5.28 -7.29
C LEU A 79 -8.51 -5.43 -6.08
N ASP A 80 -7.23 -5.66 -6.35
CA ASP A 80 -6.15 -5.67 -5.37
C ASP A 80 -5.51 -4.29 -5.23
N LEU A 81 -4.90 -4.04 -4.07
CA LEU A 81 -4.31 -2.74 -3.75
C LEU A 81 -2.79 -2.83 -3.64
N TYR A 82 -2.08 -2.08 -4.49
CA TYR A 82 -0.66 -1.83 -4.32
C TYR A 82 -0.41 -0.48 -3.65
N VAL A 83 0.50 -0.44 -2.69
CA VAL A 83 0.88 0.78 -1.96
C VAL A 83 2.39 0.99 -2.04
N SER A 84 2.78 2.11 -2.63
CA SER A 84 4.15 2.61 -2.67
C SER A 84 4.55 3.12 -1.30
N ASN A 85 5.68 2.64 -0.77
CA ASN A 85 6.17 2.94 0.57
C ASN A 85 7.68 3.20 0.58
N MET A 86 8.15 3.56 1.76
CA MET A 86 9.58 3.69 2.05
C MET A 86 10.25 2.32 2.28
N PHE A 87 11.51 2.23 1.88
CA PHE A 87 12.38 1.08 2.17
C PHE A 87 13.72 1.57 2.70
N SER A 88 14.26 0.90 3.71
CA SER A 88 15.63 1.13 4.16
C SER A 88 16.27 -0.14 4.69
N LYS A 89 17.33 -0.61 4.02
CA LYS A 89 18.14 -1.75 4.50
C LYS A 89 18.77 -1.46 5.86
N ALA A 90 19.32 -0.25 6.04
CA ALA A 90 19.87 0.20 7.30
C ALA A 90 18.78 0.36 8.38
N GLY A 91 17.65 0.97 8.02
CA GLY A 91 16.49 1.13 8.91
C GLY A 91 16.00 -0.20 9.45
N ARG A 92 15.79 -1.20 8.58
CA ARG A 92 15.41 -2.57 9.01
C ARG A 92 16.44 -3.21 9.93
N ARG A 93 17.74 -2.99 9.70
CA ARG A 93 18.81 -3.56 10.53
C ARG A 93 18.82 -2.91 11.91
N ILE A 94 18.72 -1.58 11.97
CA ILE A 94 18.79 -0.81 13.21
C ILE A 94 17.55 -1.05 14.06
N THR A 95 16.35 -0.97 13.49
CA THR A 95 15.08 -1.09 14.24
C THR A 95 14.91 -2.47 14.87
N ARG A 96 15.46 -3.53 14.27
CA ARG A 96 15.48 -4.88 14.87
C ARG A 96 16.36 -5.00 16.12
N SER A 97 17.29 -4.06 16.33
CA SER A 97 18.22 -4.08 17.46
C SER A 97 17.76 -3.23 18.65
N ILE A 98 16.62 -2.54 18.52
CA ILE A 98 16.09 -1.63 19.54
C ILE A 98 14.77 -2.21 20.05
N GLU A 99 14.72 -2.51 21.34
CA GLU A 99 13.50 -2.98 22.01
C GLU A 99 12.55 -1.81 22.32
N GLY A 100 11.25 -2.09 22.32
CA GLY A 100 10.22 -1.12 22.71
C GLY A 100 9.93 -0.01 21.69
N LEU A 101 10.38 -0.16 20.45
CA LEU A 101 9.99 0.75 19.37
C LEU A 101 8.48 0.65 19.08
N ASP A 102 7.90 1.79 18.73
CA ASP A 102 6.58 1.83 18.13
C ASP A 102 6.57 0.95 16.86
N PRO A 103 5.61 0.02 16.68
CA PRO A 103 5.55 -0.90 15.55
C PRO A 103 5.58 -0.23 14.16
N ARG A 104 5.17 1.05 14.08
CA ARG A 104 5.21 1.85 12.85
C ARG A 104 6.62 2.17 12.39
N VAL A 105 7.60 2.17 13.30
CA VAL A 105 9.00 2.47 12.99
C VAL A 105 9.68 1.36 12.18
N PRO A 106 9.64 0.07 12.59
CA PRO A 106 10.10 -1.00 11.72
C PRO A 106 9.21 -1.16 10.49
N TYR A 107 7.94 -0.75 10.53
CA TYR A 107 7.02 -0.74 9.39
C TYR A 107 7.45 0.19 8.26
N SER A 108 7.86 1.42 8.59
CA SER A 108 8.29 2.41 7.58
C SER A 108 9.50 2.01 6.76
N ALA A 109 10.27 0.99 7.17
CA ALA A 109 11.45 0.54 6.45
C ALA A 109 11.22 -0.74 5.60
N GLN A 110 10.00 -1.28 5.56
CA GLN A 110 9.72 -2.61 5.02
C GLN A 110 9.69 -2.67 3.50
N GLY A 111 9.42 -1.55 2.83
CA GLY A 111 9.17 -1.48 1.40
C GLY A 111 7.69 -1.48 1.06
N ASN A 112 7.42 -1.68 -0.23
CA ASN A 112 6.08 -1.57 -0.82
C ASN A 112 5.18 -2.74 -0.42
N LEU A 113 3.88 -2.51 -0.50
CA LEU A 113 2.86 -3.45 -0.05
C LEU A 113 1.97 -3.82 -1.24
N LEU A 114 1.53 -5.08 -1.25
CA LEU A 114 0.50 -5.56 -2.14
C LEU A 114 -0.50 -6.29 -1.27
N PHE A 115 -1.75 -5.86 -1.35
CA PHE A 115 -2.88 -6.42 -0.64
C PHE A 115 -3.79 -7.10 -1.64
N ARG A 116 -3.88 -8.43 -1.54
CA ARG A 116 -4.84 -9.22 -2.31
C ARG A 116 -6.23 -9.09 -1.70
N ASN A 117 -7.24 -8.84 -2.52
CA ASN A 117 -8.62 -8.75 -2.08
C ASN A 117 -9.25 -10.13 -1.95
N GLU A 118 -9.46 -10.58 -0.72
CA GLU A 118 -10.09 -11.85 -0.40
C GLU A 118 -11.57 -11.65 -0.05
N SER A 119 -12.36 -12.73 -0.05
CA SER A 119 -13.82 -12.63 0.16
C SER A 119 -14.25 -12.04 1.51
N PHE A 120 -13.33 -11.89 2.48
CA PHE A 120 -13.62 -11.38 3.82
C PHE A 120 -12.61 -10.31 4.27
N GLY A 121 -11.83 -9.72 3.36
CA GLY A 121 -10.84 -8.70 3.70
C GLY A 121 -9.62 -8.71 2.79
N PHE A 122 -8.58 -7.99 3.18
CA PHE A 122 -7.34 -7.88 2.41
C PHE A 122 -6.22 -8.70 3.03
N GLU A 123 -5.60 -9.57 2.24
CA GLU A 123 -4.36 -10.26 2.62
C GLU A 123 -3.13 -9.51 2.12
N GLN A 124 -2.24 -9.11 3.02
CA GLN A 124 -0.94 -8.57 2.62
C GLN A 124 -0.02 -9.68 2.08
N VAL A 125 0.15 -9.72 0.75
CA VAL A 125 0.96 -10.72 0.03
C VAL A 125 2.37 -10.23 -0.34
N ALA A 126 2.62 -8.92 -0.30
CA ALA A 126 3.97 -8.35 -0.39
C ALA A 126 4.35 -7.57 0.88
N GLY A 127 5.57 -7.79 1.37
CA GLY A 127 6.07 -7.20 2.63
C GLY A 127 7.15 -8.03 3.31
N VAL A 128 7.20 -7.98 4.65
CA VAL A 128 8.28 -8.52 5.50
C VAL A 128 8.33 -10.04 5.58
N LYS A 129 7.26 -10.75 5.20
CA LYS A 129 7.21 -12.21 5.21
C LYS A 129 8.10 -12.76 4.08
N ALA A 130 8.77 -13.89 4.33
CA ALA A 130 9.87 -14.41 3.52
C ALA A 130 9.49 -14.85 2.09
N GLU A 131 8.19 -15.04 1.83
CA GLU A 131 7.62 -15.45 0.54
C GLU A 131 6.91 -14.29 -0.18
N SER A 132 7.32 -13.04 0.11
CA SER A 132 6.68 -11.88 -0.49
C SER A 132 6.97 -11.74 -1.97
N VAL A 133 5.92 -11.39 -2.73
CA VAL A 133 6.03 -10.98 -4.14
C VAL A 133 7.10 -9.89 -4.24
N ASN A 134 7.95 -9.97 -5.27
CA ASN A 134 9.16 -9.13 -5.41
C ASN A 134 8.87 -7.62 -5.45
N VAL A 135 7.61 -7.20 -5.61
CA VAL A 135 7.17 -5.81 -5.65
C VAL A 135 7.51 -5.03 -4.37
N ALA A 136 7.63 -5.71 -3.22
CA ALA A 136 8.13 -5.07 -1.98
C ALA A 136 9.56 -4.52 -2.11
N LYS A 137 10.35 -5.04 -3.06
CA LYS A 137 11.77 -4.74 -3.25
C LYS A 137 12.05 -3.59 -4.21
N VAL A 138 11.03 -2.90 -4.74
CA VAL A 138 11.20 -1.70 -5.58
C VAL A 138 12.01 -0.59 -4.87
N GLY A 139 12.06 -0.62 -3.53
CA GLY A 139 12.79 0.34 -2.72
C GLY A 139 11.87 1.47 -2.26
N TRP A 140 12.45 2.65 -2.05
CA TRP A 140 11.68 3.85 -1.69
C TRP A 140 10.95 4.37 -2.94
N ALA A 141 9.64 4.15 -2.98
CA ALA A 141 8.78 4.52 -4.09
C ALA A 141 7.89 5.72 -3.75
N TYR A 142 7.52 6.48 -4.78
CA TYR A 142 6.61 7.64 -4.67
C TYR A 142 5.29 7.42 -5.40
N GLY A 143 5.19 6.37 -6.21
CA GLY A 143 3.98 6.03 -6.93
C GLY A 143 4.19 4.81 -7.82
N ALA A 144 3.11 4.13 -8.15
CA ALA A 144 3.11 3.03 -9.10
C ALA A 144 1.74 2.93 -9.77
N GLN A 145 1.69 2.21 -10.89
CA GLN A 145 0.47 1.89 -11.61
C GLN A 145 0.50 0.43 -12.05
N PHE A 146 -0.67 -0.23 -11.98
CA PHE A 146 -0.88 -1.48 -12.68
C PHE A 146 -1.02 -1.23 -14.19
N VAL A 147 -0.33 -2.02 -14.99
CA VAL A 147 -0.33 -1.92 -16.46
C VAL A 147 0.07 -3.26 -17.05
N ASP A 148 -0.57 -3.69 -18.12
CA ASP A 148 -0.10 -4.84 -18.91
C ASP A 148 0.90 -4.32 -19.96
N VAL A 149 2.21 -4.40 -19.65
CA VAL A 149 3.25 -3.75 -20.48
C VAL A 149 3.64 -4.60 -21.67
N ASP A 150 3.55 -5.92 -21.55
CA ASP A 150 3.96 -6.87 -22.59
C ASP A 150 2.80 -7.48 -23.38
N ASN A 151 1.56 -7.13 -23.02
CA ASN A 151 0.31 -7.60 -23.63
C ASN A 151 0.07 -9.11 -23.45
N ASP A 152 0.56 -9.73 -22.37
CA ASP A 152 0.22 -11.10 -21.99
C ASP A 152 -1.11 -11.19 -21.20
N GLY A 153 -1.64 -10.02 -20.85
CA GLY A 153 -2.89 -9.81 -20.13
C GLY A 153 -2.77 -9.93 -18.61
N TRP A 154 -1.61 -10.26 -18.06
CA TRP A 154 -1.35 -10.15 -16.63
C TRP A 154 -0.94 -8.71 -16.33
N LEU A 155 -1.38 -8.19 -15.19
CA LEU A 155 -0.99 -6.84 -14.80
C LEU A 155 0.42 -6.84 -14.24
N ASP A 156 1.28 -6.02 -14.83
CA ASP A 156 2.57 -5.62 -14.27
C ASP A 156 2.43 -4.42 -13.35
N ILE A 157 3.49 -4.13 -12.60
CA ILE A 157 3.61 -2.91 -11.81
C ILE A 157 4.75 -2.05 -12.35
N TYR A 158 4.41 -0.85 -12.83
CA TYR A 158 5.39 0.19 -13.12
C TYR A 158 5.48 1.15 -11.94
N SER A 159 6.65 1.25 -11.29
CA SER A 159 6.83 2.07 -10.10
C SER A 159 7.98 3.06 -10.22
N ALA A 160 7.71 4.31 -9.83
CA ALA A 160 8.71 5.36 -9.73
C ALA A 160 9.37 5.31 -8.35
N SER A 161 10.65 4.90 -8.33
CA SER A 161 11.49 4.90 -7.13
C SER A 161 12.49 6.05 -7.15
N GLY A 162 12.68 6.69 -5.98
CA GLY A 162 13.59 7.82 -5.83
C GLY A 162 14.91 7.47 -5.15
N PHE A 163 15.08 6.23 -4.67
CA PHE A 163 16.28 5.80 -3.96
C PHE A 163 17.03 4.72 -4.75
N TYR A 164 18.13 5.11 -5.39
CA TYR A 164 19.02 4.21 -6.10
C TYR A 164 19.94 3.48 -5.11
N THR A 165 19.75 2.17 -4.96
CA THR A 165 20.77 1.33 -4.32
C THR A 165 21.72 0.86 -5.42
N ALA A 166 22.96 1.34 -5.39
CA ALA A 166 23.97 0.96 -6.37
C ALA A 166 24.17 -0.57 -6.39
N PRO A 167 24.18 -1.22 -7.57
CA PRO A 167 24.62 -2.60 -7.72
C PRO A 167 26.00 -2.79 -7.09
N GLU A 168 26.29 -3.98 -6.58
CA GLU A 168 27.58 -4.30 -5.92
C GLU A 168 28.79 -3.95 -6.80
N GLN A 169 28.64 -4.04 -8.13
CA GLN A 169 29.67 -3.72 -9.11
C GLN A 169 30.06 -2.23 -9.13
N ILE A 170 29.19 -1.34 -8.63
CA ILE A 170 29.41 0.11 -8.58
C ILE A 170 29.09 0.71 -7.20
N SER A 171 28.81 -0.11 -6.19
CA SER A 171 28.63 0.34 -4.82
C SER A 171 29.96 0.79 -4.24
N THR A 172 29.98 1.97 -3.62
CA THR A 172 31.14 2.43 -2.84
C THR A 172 31.20 1.66 -1.52
N GLU A 173 32.40 1.33 -1.03
CA GLU A 173 32.56 0.66 0.29
C GLU A 173 31.94 1.46 1.46
N ASN A 174 31.74 2.76 1.26
CA ASN A 174 30.98 3.61 2.16
C ASN A 174 29.54 3.71 1.64
N ASP A 175 28.60 3.05 2.33
CA ASP A 175 27.17 3.40 2.28
C ASP A 175 27.02 4.82 2.85
N LEU A 176 26.37 5.73 2.11
CA LEU A 176 25.98 7.06 2.61
C LEU A 176 24.80 6.95 3.57
#